data_AF-A0A3D3UP72-F1
#
_entry.id   AF-A0A3D3UP72-F1
#
_cell.length_a   1.000
_cell.length_b   1.000
_cell.length_c   1.000
_cell.angle_alpha   90.00
_cell.angle_beta   90.00
_cell.angle_gamma   90.00
#
_symmetry.space_group_name_H-M   'P 1'
#
loop_
_entity.id
_entity.type
_entity.pdbx_description
1 polymer ?
#
loop_
_entity_poly.entity_id
_entity_poly.type
_entity_poly.pdbx_seq_one_letter_code
_entity_poly.pdbx_strand_id
1 'polypeptide(L)'
;FYVADIDPDNPGLEIFYGIEPRQKTDGICVVDAKTGRKLWAHKEPTRHIHAQGMAADVLADLPGMEVYAGERDFKQRWLYSAKGKLIEFKET
;
A
#
# COMPACT_ATOMS: atom_id res chain seq x y z
N PHE A 1 -8.17 -4.57 -3.83
CA PHE A 1 -6.98 -5.20 -3.24
C PHE A 1 -6.20 -5.88 -4.35
N TYR A 2 -4.92 -6.16 -4.12
CA TYR A 2 -4.03 -6.81 -5.09
C TYR A 2 -3.33 -7.97 -4.38
N VAL A 3 -3.13 -9.08 -5.08
CA VAL A 3 -2.32 -10.21 -4.62
C VAL A 3 -1.22 -10.41 -5.65
N ALA A 4 0.03 -10.29 -5.21
CA ALA A 4 1.20 -10.36 -6.08
C ALA A 4 2.45 -10.66 -5.25
N ASP A 5 3.56 -10.92 -5.93
CA ASP A 5 4.90 -10.95 -5.34
C ASP A 5 5.41 -9.50 -5.22
N ILE A 6 4.90 -8.78 -4.21
CA ILE A 6 5.14 -7.34 -4.03
C ILE A 6 6.53 -7.14 -3.46
N ASP A 7 6.89 -7.92 -2.44
CA ASP A 7 8.20 -7.91 -1.81
C ASP A 7 8.94 -9.22 -2.11
N PRO A 8 9.80 -9.28 -3.14
CA PRO A 8 10.46 -10.50 -3.56
C PRO A 8 11.41 -11.11 -2.51
N ASP A 9 11.77 -10.36 -1.45
CA ASP A 9 12.54 -10.92 -0.33
C ASP A 9 11.66 -11.56 0.75
N ASN A 10 10.33 -11.42 0.70
CA ASN A 10 9.38 -12.12 1.57
C ASN A 10 8.87 -13.37 0.84
N PRO A 11 9.35 -14.58 1.15
CA PRO A 11 9.00 -15.76 0.36
C PRO A 11 7.50 -16.03 0.37
N GLY A 12 6.88 -15.96 -0.80
CA GLY A 12 5.44 -16.17 -0.96
C GLY A 12 4.81 -15.07 -1.80
N LEU A 13 3.57 -14.73 -1.47
CA LEU A 13 2.86 -13.60 -2.06
C LEU A 13 2.45 -12.65 -0.94
N GLU A 14 2.16 -11.41 -1.30
CA GLU A 14 1.59 -10.40 -0.43
C GLU A 14 0.18 -10.00 -0.87
N ILE A 15 -0.56 -9.43 0.06
CA ILE A 15 -1.82 -8.72 -0.23
C ILE A 15 -1.62 -7.25 0.09
N PHE A 16 -1.82 -6.41 -0.93
CA PHE A 16 -1.94 -4.96 -0.76
C PHE A 16 -3.43 -4.55 -0.74
N TYR A 17 -3.82 -3.81 0.29
CA TYR A 17 -5.18 -3.30 0.43
C TYR A 17 -5.28 -1.98 1.18
N GLY A 18 -6.32 -1.24 0.86
CA GLY A 18 -6.81 -0.10 1.62
C GLY A 18 -8.09 -0.45 2.39
N ILE A 19 -8.36 0.29 3.46
CA ILE A 19 -9.55 0.14 4.30
C ILE A 19 -10.49 1.32 4.03
N GLU A 20 -11.72 1.01 3.62
CA GLU A 20 -12.71 2.03 3.25
C GLU A 20 -13.16 2.89 4.44
N PRO A 21 -13.52 2.34 5.63
CA PRO A 21 -13.86 3.18 6.76
C PRO A 21 -12.66 3.95 7.33
N ARG A 22 -12.91 5.16 7.84
CA ARG A 22 -11.93 6.01 8.53
C ARG A 22 -11.08 5.23 9.53
N GLN A 23 -9.76 5.30 9.38
CA GLN A 23 -8.79 4.69 10.29
C GLN A 23 -7.94 5.76 10.98
N LYS A 24 -7.54 5.48 12.24
CA LYS A 24 -6.55 6.30 12.95
C LYS A 24 -5.12 5.98 12.52
N THR A 25 -4.89 4.74 12.10
CA THR A 25 -3.64 4.18 11.58
C THR A 25 -4.01 2.94 10.77
N ASP A 26 -3.11 2.45 9.95
CA ASP A 26 -3.19 1.16 9.26
C ASP A 26 -4.35 1.06 8.25
N GLY A 27 -4.79 2.20 7.69
CA GLY A 27 -5.77 2.24 6.61
C GLY A 27 -5.25 1.78 5.26
N ILE A 28 -3.94 1.61 5.12
CA ILE A 28 -3.26 1.05 3.95
C ILE A 28 -2.26 0.03 4.48
N CYS A 29 -2.30 -1.20 3.97
CA CYS A 29 -1.52 -2.32 4.49
C CYS A 29 -0.92 -3.18 3.36
N VAL A 30 0.25 -3.75 3.64
CA VAL A 30 0.78 -4.91 2.94
C VAL A 30 0.99 -6.03 3.96
N VAL A 31 0.43 -7.20 3.67
CA VAL A 31 0.48 -8.38 4.54
C VAL A 31 1.02 -9.58 3.77
N ASP A 32 1.65 -10.50 4.48
CA ASP A 32 1.93 -11.85 3.98
C ASP A 32 0.61 -12.54 3.62
N ALA A 33 0.47 -13.03 2.38
CA ALA A 33 -0.81 -13.54 1.88
C ALA A 33 -1.23 -14.86 2.54
N LYS A 34 -0.28 -15.67 3.02
CA LYS A 34 -0.56 -16.96 3.65
C LYS A 34 -1.05 -16.80 5.08
N THR A 35 -0.44 -15.89 5.83
CA THR A 35 -0.61 -15.76 7.28
C THR A 35 -1.43 -14.54 7.69
N GLY A 36 -1.56 -13.55 6.80
CA GLY A 36 -2.12 -12.24 7.15
C GLY A 36 -1.19 -11.42 8.05
N ARG A 37 0.05 -11.86 8.29
CA ARG A 37 1.03 -11.10 9.07
C ARG A 37 1.32 -9.79 8.34
N LYS A 38 1.06 -8.68 9.02
CA LYS A 38 1.37 -7.34 8.53
C LYS A 38 2.88 -7.17 8.37
N LEU A 39 3.31 -6.94 7.13
CA LEU A 39 4.69 -6.58 6.83
C LEU A 39 4.91 -5.11 7.17
N TRP A 40 3.99 -4.24 6.73
CA TRP A 40 3.94 -2.84 7.13
C TRP A 40 2.54 -2.26 6.91
N ALA A 41 2.32 -1.05 7.47
CA ALA A 41 1.11 -0.29 7.23
C ALA A 41 1.36 1.21 7.37
N HIS A 42 0.57 2.00 6.65
CA HIS A 42 0.54 3.46 6.74
C HIS A 42 0.13 3.91 8.14
N LYS A 43 0.88 4.83 8.75
CA LYS A 43 0.71 5.22 10.16
C LYS A 43 -0.10 6.48 10.41
N GLU A 44 -0.45 7.22 9.36
CA GLU A 44 -1.26 8.41 9.50
C GLU A 44 -2.76 8.08 9.37
N PRO A 45 -3.64 8.99 9.81
CA PRO A 45 -5.08 8.81 9.64
C PRO A 45 -5.49 8.82 8.17
N THR A 46 -6.41 7.92 7.82
CA THR A 46 -7.09 7.88 6.51
C THR A 46 -8.60 7.96 6.73
N ARG A 47 -9.35 8.39 5.72
CA ARG A 47 -10.80 8.62 5.82
C ARG A 47 -11.61 7.66 4.97
N HIS A 48 -11.25 7.50 3.71
CA HIS A 48 -11.99 6.73 2.71
C HIS A 48 -11.04 6.20 1.61
N ILE A 49 -10.22 5.20 1.93
CA ILE A 49 -9.34 4.56 0.93
C ILE A 49 -10.16 3.61 0.07
N HIS A 50 -10.54 4.04 -1.14
CA HIS A 50 -11.36 3.25 -2.04
C HIS A 50 -11.13 3.65 -3.51
N ALA A 51 -11.25 2.65 -4.40
CA ALA A 51 -11.21 2.77 -5.87
C ALA A 51 -9.92 3.39 -6.46
N GLN A 52 -8.91 3.67 -5.64
CA GLN A 52 -7.63 4.26 -6.06
C GLN A 52 -6.47 3.44 -5.51
N GLY A 53 -6.35 2.21 -6.01
CA GLY A 53 -5.27 1.30 -5.69
C GLY A 53 -4.43 0.97 -6.92
N MET A 54 -3.16 0.66 -6.72
CA MET A 54 -2.31 -0.02 -7.69
C MET A 54 -1.24 -0.82 -6.92
N ALA A 55 -0.88 -1.99 -7.43
CA ALA A 55 0.39 -2.64 -7.13
C ALA A 55 1.09 -2.90 -8.48
N ALA A 56 2.25 -2.30 -8.71
CA ALA A 56 3.01 -2.44 -9.95
C ALA A 56 4.48 -2.09 -9.72
N ASP A 57 5.38 -2.80 -10.40
CA ASP A 57 6.79 -2.42 -10.53
C ASP A 57 6.90 -1.32 -11.60
N VAL A 58 7.06 -0.07 -11.14
CA VAL A 58 7.08 1.12 -12.02
C VAL A 58 8.34 1.97 -11.83
N LEU A 59 9.12 1.72 -10.77
CA LEU A 59 10.38 2.39 -10.49
C LEU A 59 11.54 1.39 -10.55
N ALA A 60 12.26 1.39 -11.67
CA ALA A 60 13.32 0.42 -11.97
C ALA A 60 14.51 0.42 -10.98
N ASP A 61 14.65 1.45 -10.16
CA ASP A 61 15.69 1.59 -9.14
C ASP A 61 15.30 1.04 -7.76
N LEU A 62 14.06 0.55 -7.61
CA LEU A 62 13.56 -0.05 -6.37
C LEU A 62 13.23 -1.53 -6.58
N PRO A 63 13.68 -2.43 -5.69
CA PRO A 63 13.30 -3.83 -5.78
C PRO A 63 11.83 -4.03 -5.35
N GLY A 64 11.10 -4.83 -6.13
CA GLY A 64 9.72 -5.21 -5.86
C GLY A 64 8.70 -4.26 -6.51
N MET A 65 7.43 -4.42 -6.12
CA MET A 65 6.35 -3.61 -6.67
C MET A 65 6.05 -2.41 -5.76
N GLU A 66 5.93 -1.22 -6.34
CA GLU A 66 5.32 -0.10 -5.65
C GLU A 66 3.83 -0.36 -5.40
N VAL A 67 3.33 0.22 -4.31
CA VAL A 67 1.90 0.26 -4.02
C VAL A 67 1.42 1.70 -3.89
N TYR A 68 0.32 1.99 -4.57
CA TYR A 68 -0.32 3.31 -4.56
C TYR A 68 -1.70 3.20 -3.92
N ALA A 69 -2.00 4.14 -3.04
CA ALA A 69 -3.31 4.30 -2.43
C ALA A 69 -3.75 5.76 -2.45
N GLY A 70 -5.06 5.98 -2.47
CA GLY A 70 -5.63 7.32 -2.42
C GLY A 70 -6.95 7.41 -1.68
N GLU A 71 -7.16 8.57 -1.05
CA GLU A 71 -8.47 8.98 -0.55
C GLU A 71 -9.45 9.14 -1.71
N ARG A 72 -10.61 8.47 -1.65
CA ARG A 72 -11.68 8.60 -2.65
C ARG A 72 -12.18 10.04 -2.76
N ASP A 73 -12.49 10.63 -1.60
CA ASP A 73 -13.18 11.92 -1.52
C ASP A 73 -12.23 13.11 -1.29
N PHE A 74 -10.94 12.83 -1.07
CA PHE A 74 -9.92 13.84 -0.80
C PHE A 74 -8.76 13.70 -1.78
N LYS A 75 -7.79 14.63 -1.70
CA LYS A 75 -6.67 14.73 -2.65
C LYS A 75 -5.43 13.95 -2.25
N GLN A 76 -5.38 13.42 -1.02
CA GLN A 76 -4.21 12.72 -0.50
C GLN A 76 -3.97 11.41 -1.25
N ARG A 77 -2.76 11.27 -1.81
CA ARG A 77 -2.27 10.07 -2.48
C ARG A 77 -0.91 9.70 -1.93
N TRP A 78 -0.66 8.41 -1.80
CA TRP A 78 0.60 7.86 -1.32
C TRP A 78 1.12 6.82 -2.29
N LEU A 79 2.41 6.92 -2.61
CA LEU A 79 3.18 5.91 -3.30
C LEU A 79 4.22 5.34 -2.32
N TYR A 80 4.18 4.04 -2.10
CA TYR A 80 5.07 3.30 -1.23
C TYR A 80 5.89 2.29 -2.01
N SER A 81 7.13 2.05 -1.58
CA SER A 81 7.89 0.88 -2.05
C SER A 81 7.31 -0.41 -1.46
N ALA A 82 7.75 -1.55 -2.00
CA ALA A 82 7.43 -2.88 -1.46
C ALA A 82 7.70 -3.01 0.06
N LYS A 83 8.76 -2.36 0.54
CA LYS A 83 9.18 -2.36 1.96
C LYS A 83 8.46 -1.32 2.84
N GLY A 84 7.49 -0.58 2.31
CA GLY A 84 6.73 0.41 3.08
C GLY A 84 7.45 1.74 3.31
N LYS A 85 8.50 2.02 2.53
CA LYS A 85 9.09 3.36 2.49
C LYS A 85 8.18 4.27 1.67
N LEU A 86 7.76 5.41 2.23
CA LEU A 86 7.04 6.42 1.48
C LEU A 86 7.97 7.01 0.41
N ILE A 87 7.60 6.86 -0.85
CA ILE A 87 8.34 7.40 -2.00
C ILE A 87 7.82 8.80 -2.30
N GLU A 88 6.50 8.93 -2.39
CA GLU A 88 5.85 10.20 -2.71
C GLU A 88 4.51 10.33 -1.99
N PHE A 89 4.24 11.55 -1.50
CA PHE A 89 2.94 11.97 -1.03
C PHE A 89 2.49 13.17 -1.87
N LYS A 90 1.22 13.14 -2.32
CA LYS A 90 0.60 14.27 -3.03
C LYS A 90 -0.70 14.68 -2.36
N GLU A 91 -0.94 15.98 -2.33
CA GLU A 91 -2.19 16.61 -1.93
C GLU A 91 -2.46 17.83 -2.83
N THR A 92 -2.75 17.57 -4.10
CA THR A 92 -2.93 18.60 -5.15
C THR A 92 -4.20 18.38 -5.94
#